data_AF-A0A355U2J5-F1
#
_entry.id   AF-A0A355U2J5-F1
#
_cell.length_a   1.000
_cell.length_b   1.000
_cell.length_c   1.000
_cell.angle_alpha   90.00
_cell.angle_beta   90.00
_cell.angle_gamma   90.00
#
_symmetry.space_group_name_H-M   'P 1'
#
loop_
_entity.id
_entity.type
_entity.pdbx_description
1 polymer ?
#
loop_
_entity_poly.entity_id
_entity_poly.type
_entity_poly.pdbx_seq_one_letter_code
_entity_poly.pdbx_strand_id
1 'polypeptide(L)'
;MTVQKLDRKRLIEMLSKNPDLPIIAEVYSEEVVADDGFAYWFGDVKESCYVDTLWAGEEQIWSFDLISRDYNEMIHFMDYEFPEKDVDSMTKNEIKSFIKSLPWKKYIVLTVMTPDSLQGGD
;
A
#
# COMPACT_ATOMS: atom_id res chain seq x y z
N MET A 1 24.22 -7.67 -5.01
CA MET A 1 23.07 -6.79 -4.75
C MET A 1 23.60 -5.41 -4.41
N THR A 2 23.22 -4.41 -5.19
CA THR A 2 23.63 -3.02 -4.93
C THR A 2 22.62 -2.45 -3.94
N VAL A 3 23.02 -2.22 -2.70
CA VAL A 3 22.18 -1.52 -1.71
C VAL A 3 22.02 -0.09 -2.22
N GLN A 4 20.89 0.23 -2.87
CA GLN A 4 20.59 1.62 -3.21
C GLN A 4 20.15 2.35 -1.96
N LYS A 5 20.78 3.49 -1.71
CA LYS A 5 20.47 4.36 -0.56
C LYS A 5 19.10 4.97 -0.74
N LEU A 6 18.32 5.02 0.34
CA LEU A 6 17.13 5.86 0.48
C LEU A 6 17.39 7.25 -0.13
N ASP A 7 16.58 7.65 -1.12
CA ASP A 7 16.56 9.02 -1.59
C ASP A 7 15.80 9.90 -0.58
N ARG A 8 16.48 10.21 0.53
CA ARG A 8 15.96 11.09 1.59
C ARG A 8 15.48 12.42 1.03
N LYS A 9 16.11 12.91 -0.04
CA LYS A 9 15.72 14.15 -0.70
C LYS A 9 14.34 14.00 -1.33
N ARG A 10 14.08 12.90 -2.05
CA ARG A 10 12.75 12.60 -2.60
C ARG A 10 11.68 12.50 -1.52
N LEU A 11 11.95 11.84 -0.39
CA LEU A 11 11.01 11.77 0.73
C LEU A 11 10.70 13.17 1.28
N ILE A 12 11.73 13.99 1.54
CA ILE A 12 11.56 15.36 2.03
C ILE A 12 10.75 16.20 1.03
N GLU A 13 11.02 16.08 -0.27
CA GLU A 13 10.28 16.78 -1.32
C GLU A 13 8.80 16.35 -1.37
N MET A 14 8.52 15.06 -1.20
CA MET A 14 7.15 14.53 -1.16
C MET A 14 6.37 15.05 0.04
N LEU A 15 6.98 15.03 1.22
CA LEU A 15 6.41 15.58 2.46
C LEU A 15 6.18 17.09 2.34
N SER A 16 7.12 17.81 1.75
CA SER A 16 6.99 19.27 1.55
C SER A 16 5.86 19.63 0.59
N LYS A 17 5.63 18.80 -0.44
CA LYS A 17 4.54 19.00 -1.42
C LYS A 17 3.17 18.57 -0.88
N ASN A 18 3.13 17.69 0.11
CA ASN A 18 1.90 17.11 0.64
C ASN A 18 1.91 17.10 2.18
N PRO A 19 2.03 18.28 2.83
CA PRO A 19 2.28 18.36 4.27
C PRO A 19 1.16 17.80 5.14
N ASP A 20 -0.07 17.79 4.61
CA ASP A 20 -1.27 17.36 5.34
C ASP A 20 -1.64 15.89 5.07
N LEU A 21 -0.93 15.21 4.16
CA LEU A 21 -1.22 13.81 3.87
C LEU A 21 -0.62 12.91 4.96
N PRO A 22 -1.40 11.97 5.51
CA PRO A 22 -0.87 10.96 6.41
C PRO A 22 0.15 10.06 5.70
N ILE A 23 1.13 9.58 6.47
CA ILE A 23 2.16 8.64 6.01
C ILE A 23 1.78 7.24 6.49
N ILE A 24 1.90 6.24 5.60
CA ILE A 24 1.70 4.82 5.93
C ILE A 24 2.90 4.01 5.45
N ALA A 25 3.23 2.95 6.18
CA ALA A 25 4.24 1.98 5.79
C ALA A 25 3.59 0.79 5.07
N GLU A 26 4.03 0.53 3.85
CA GLU A 26 3.76 -0.70 3.10
C GLU A 26 4.93 -1.66 3.36
N VAL A 27 4.62 -2.79 3.99
CA VAL A 27 5.62 -3.81 4.32
C VAL A 27 5.68 -4.81 3.17
N TYR A 28 6.88 -5.07 2.66
CA TYR A 28 7.02 -6.06 1.59
C TYR A 28 6.64 -7.46 2.12
N SER A 29 5.73 -8.13 1.44
CA SER A 29 5.07 -9.36 1.93
C SER A 29 6.03 -10.53 2.16
N GLU A 30 7.11 -10.64 1.39
CA GLU A 30 8.16 -11.65 1.60
C GLU A 30 8.97 -11.42 2.88
N GLU A 31 8.86 -10.23 3.48
CA GLU A 31 9.60 -9.77 4.64
C GLU A 31 8.71 -9.68 5.90
N VAL A 32 7.44 -10.09 5.79
CA VAL A 32 6.52 -10.18 6.93
C VAL A 32 6.82 -11.46 7.70
N VAL A 33 7.27 -11.31 8.94
CA VAL A 33 7.47 -12.43 9.86
C VAL A 33 6.09 -13.03 10.20
N ALA A 34 5.79 -14.20 9.66
CA ALA A 34 4.53 -14.93 9.88
C ALA A 34 4.50 -15.64 11.26
N ASP A 35 5.05 -15.01 12.29
CA ASP A 35 5.14 -15.56 13.65
C ASP A 35 4.59 -14.54 14.66
N ASP A 36 3.72 -14.98 15.56
CA ASP A 36 3.10 -14.18 16.62
C ASP A 36 4.03 -13.95 17.82
N GLY A 37 5.19 -14.62 17.83
CA GLY A 37 6.21 -14.49 18.88
C GLY A 37 6.94 -13.15 18.94
N PHE A 38 6.80 -12.29 17.93
CA PHE A 38 7.51 -10.99 17.85
C PHE A 38 6.54 -9.82 17.64
N ALA A 39 6.40 -8.97 18.66
CA ALA A 39 5.50 -7.81 18.61
C ALA A 39 6.08 -6.58 17.89
N TYR A 40 7.37 -6.59 17.56
CA TYR A 40 8.08 -5.48 16.92
C TYR A 40 9.08 -6.01 15.90
N TRP A 41 9.19 -5.30 14.79
CA TRP A 41 10.16 -5.57 13.74
C TRP A 41 10.74 -4.24 13.24
N PHE A 42 12.02 -4.25 12.91
CA PHE A 42 12.71 -3.09 12.36
C PHE A 42 12.88 -3.30 10.86
N GLY A 43 12.60 -2.26 10.08
CA GLY A 43 12.74 -2.28 8.64
C GLY A 43 13.47 -1.05 8.12
N ASP A 44 14.11 -1.21 6.97
CA ASP A 44 14.66 -0.10 6.20
C ASP A 44 13.57 0.50 5.31
N VAL A 45 13.46 1.82 5.30
CA VAL A 45 12.71 2.52 4.24
C VAL A 45 13.55 2.42 2.97
N LYS A 46 13.08 1.62 2.00
CA LYS A 46 13.75 1.42 0.71
C LYS A 46 13.13 2.32 -0.37
N GLU A 47 13.64 2.19 -1.59
CA GLU A 47 13.64 3.14 -2.72
C GLU A 47 12.33 3.88 -3.09
N SER A 48 11.15 3.39 -2.69
CA SER A 48 9.86 3.96 -3.10
C SER A 48 9.14 4.71 -1.97
N CYS A 49 9.06 6.03 -2.15
CA CYS A 49 8.00 6.85 -1.59
C CYS A 49 7.10 7.34 -2.73
N TYR A 50 5.80 7.14 -2.58
CA TYR A 50 4.79 7.54 -3.56
C TYR A 50 3.51 7.99 -2.86
N VAL A 51 2.62 8.65 -3.59
CA VAL A 51 1.29 9.00 -3.11
C VAL A 51 0.31 8.04 -3.75
N ASP A 52 -0.56 7.46 -2.93
CA ASP A 52 -1.62 6.56 -3.38
C ASP A 52 -2.93 6.88 -2.65
N THR A 53 -4.02 6.34 -3.18
CA THR A 53 -5.34 6.42 -2.56
C THR A 53 -5.73 5.03 -2.11
N LEU A 54 -5.91 4.85 -0.81
CA LEU A 54 -6.07 3.56 -0.16
C LEU A 54 -7.48 3.38 0.40
N TRP A 55 -7.90 2.13 0.48
CA TRP A 55 -9.09 1.67 1.18
C TRP A 55 -8.66 0.74 2.31
N ALA A 56 -9.04 1.09 3.55
CA ALA A 56 -8.86 0.21 4.70
C ALA A 56 -10.05 -0.74 4.75
N GLY A 57 -9.83 -1.97 4.28
CA GLY A 57 -10.80 -3.04 4.35
C GLY A 57 -10.82 -3.72 5.72
N GLU A 58 -11.56 -4.83 5.82
CA GLU A 58 -11.70 -5.54 7.10
C GLU A 58 -10.42 -6.27 7.51
N GLU A 59 -9.79 -7.01 6.59
CA GLU A 59 -8.56 -7.76 6.89
C GLU A 59 -7.32 -7.23 6.15
N GLN A 60 -7.50 -6.38 5.13
CA GLN A 60 -6.38 -5.85 4.35
C GLN A 60 -6.57 -4.40 3.86
N ILE A 61 -5.47 -3.79 3.44
CA ILE A 61 -5.46 -2.46 2.83
C ILE A 61 -5.34 -2.62 1.32
N TRP A 62 -6.19 -1.91 0.60
CA TRP A 62 -6.26 -1.97 -0.85
C TRP A 62 -5.76 -0.68 -1.49
N SER A 63 -4.97 -0.79 -2.55
CA SER A 63 -4.53 0.35 -3.37
C SER A 63 -5.50 0.59 -4.53
N PHE A 64 -6.01 1.82 -4.64
CA PHE A 64 -6.84 2.21 -5.77
C PHE A 64 -6.07 2.11 -7.09
N ASP A 65 -4.81 2.52 -7.11
CA ASP A 65 -4.00 2.47 -8.32
C ASP A 65 -3.81 1.03 -8.79
N LEU A 66 -3.47 0.09 -7.89
CA LEU A 66 -3.34 -1.33 -8.21
C LEU A 66 -4.66 -1.94 -8.70
N ILE A 67 -5.75 -1.76 -7.95
CA ILE A 67 -7.07 -2.28 -8.33
C ILE A 67 -7.51 -1.71 -9.68
N SER A 68 -7.26 -0.42 -9.93
CA SER A 68 -7.78 0.24 -11.13
C SER A 68 -7.12 -0.21 -12.45
N ARG A 69 -5.99 -0.93 -12.37
CA ARG A 69 -5.20 -1.39 -13.52
C ARG A 69 -5.70 -2.70 -14.12
N ASP A 70 -6.32 -3.57 -13.33
CA ASP A 70 -6.78 -4.89 -13.76
C ASP A 70 -8.25 -5.10 -13.39
N TYR A 71 -9.02 -5.68 -14.31
CA TYR A 71 -10.43 -5.99 -14.06
C TYR A 71 -10.63 -7.13 -13.05
N ASN A 72 -9.71 -8.11 -13.03
CA ASN A 72 -9.77 -9.19 -12.06
C ASN A 72 -9.52 -8.67 -10.63
N GLU A 73 -8.61 -7.70 -10.47
CA GLU A 73 -8.39 -7.02 -9.18
C GLU A 73 -9.62 -6.22 -8.74
N MET A 74 -10.32 -5.57 -9.68
CA MET A 74 -11.61 -4.93 -9.38
C MET A 74 -12.66 -5.93 -8.88
N ILE A 75 -12.78 -7.09 -9.54
CA ILE A 75 -13.71 -8.14 -9.11
C ILE A 75 -13.32 -8.66 -7.74
N HIS A 76 -12.04 -9.00 -7.55
CA HIS A 76 -11.55 -9.53 -6.28
C HIS A 76 -11.80 -8.56 -5.12
N PHE A 77 -11.51 -7.28 -5.30
CA PHE A 77 -11.84 -6.23 -4.34
C PHE A 77 -13.35 -6.20 -4.02
N MET A 78 -14.20 -6.25 -5.04
CA MET A 78 -15.65 -6.19 -4.87
C MET A 78 -16.20 -7.41 -4.13
N ASP A 79 -15.78 -8.62 -4.53
CA ASP A 79 -16.23 -9.86 -3.90
C ASP A 79 -15.82 -9.94 -2.42
N TYR A 80 -14.65 -9.38 -2.10
CA TYR A 80 -14.10 -9.43 -0.76
C TYR A 80 -14.66 -8.35 0.17
N GLU A 81 -14.69 -7.09 -0.28
CA GLU A 81 -15.11 -5.95 0.54
C GLU A 81 -16.61 -5.68 0.49
N PHE A 82 -17.29 -6.15 -0.56
CA PHE A 82 -18.72 -5.96 -0.79
C PHE A 82 -19.40 -7.27 -1.21
N PRO A 83 -19.30 -8.35 -0.41
CA PRO A 83 -19.82 -9.67 -0.76
C PRO A 83 -21.35 -9.69 -0.93
N GLU A 84 -22.05 -8.65 -0.48
CA GLU A 84 -23.49 -8.50 -0.70
C GLU A 84 -23.84 -8.06 -2.12
N LYS A 85 -22.86 -7.63 -2.93
CA LYS A 85 -23.07 -7.23 -4.32
C LYS A 85 -22.93 -8.43 -5.25
N ASP A 86 -23.91 -8.56 -6.13
CA ASP A 86 -23.85 -9.52 -7.23
C ASP A 86 -22.96 -8.95 -8.35
N VAL A 87 -21.63 -9.11 -8.19
CA VAL A 87 -20.62 -8.61 -9.13
C VAL A 87 -20.78 -9.24 -10.52
N ASP A 88 -21.22 -10.49 -10.60
CA ASP A 88 -21.46 -11.21 -11.86
C ASP A 88 -22.60 -10.56 -12.69
N SER A 89 -23.55 -9.90 -12.02
CA SER A 89 -24.63 -9.16 -12.68
C SER A 89 -24.22 -7.76 -13.16
N MET A 90 -23.08 -7.24 -12.71
CA MET A 90 -22.62 -5.88 -13.01
C MET A 90 -21.74 -5.84 -14.25
N THR A 91 -21.86 -4.78 -15.04
CA THR A 91 -20.90 -4.50 -16.11
C THR A 91 -19.59 -3.96 -15.54
N LYS A 92 -18.51 -4.13 -16.31
CA LYS A 92 -17.19 -3.54 -15.98
C LYS A 92 -17.24 -2.03 -15.70
N ASN A 93 -18.10 -1.29 -16.40
CA ASN A 93 -18.23 0.15 -16.19
C ASN A 93 -18.96 0.49 -14.90
N GLU A 94 -19.96 -0.30 -14.50
CA GLU A 94 -20.66 -0.14 -13.23
C GLU A 94 -19.73 -0.45 -12.06
N ILE A 95 -18.98 -1.55 -12.13
CA ILE A 95 -17.94 -1.90 -11.14
C ILE A 95 -16.94 -0.75 -11.00
N LYS A 96 -16.36 -0.30 -12.11
CA LYS A 96 -15.38 0.79 -12.10
C LYS A 96 -15.95 2.10 -11.54
N SER A 97 -17.23 2.39 -11.83
CA SER A 97 -17.89 3.61 -11.34
C SER A 97 -18.19 3.53 -9.85
N PHE A 98 -18.60 2.34 -9.37
CA PHE A 98 -18.80 2.08 -7.95
C PHE A 98 -17.48 2.16 -7.18
N ILE A 99 -16.43 1.46 -7.63
CA ILE A 99 -15.11 1.52 -7.00
C ILE A 99 -14.65 2.98 -6.89
N LYS A 100 -14.78 3.79 -7.95
CA LYS A 100 -14.42 5.22 -7.92
C LYS A 100 -15.23 6.08 -6.95
N SER A 101 -16.45 5.69 -6.60
CA SER A 101 -17.32 6.49 -5.73
C SER A 101 -17.07 6.25 -4.24
N LEU A 102 -16.31 5.20 -3.90
CA LEU A 102 -15.97 4.89 -2.51
C LEU A 102 -15.11 6.02 -1.89
N PRO A 103 -15.21 6.23 -0.56
CA PRO A 103 -14.46 7.27 0.15
C PRO A 103 -12.98 6.94 0.37
N TRP A 104 -12.23 6.65 -0.69
CA TRP A 104 -10.79 6.41 -0.65
C TRP A 104 -10.04 7.55 0.05
N LYS A 105 -8.96 7.20 0.74
CA LYS A 105 -8.13 8.14 1.50
C LYS A 105 -6.74 8.22 0.89
N LYS A 106 -6.25 9.44 0.68
CA LYS A 106 -4.94 9.66 0.06
C LYS A 106 -3.84 9.63 1.13
N TYR A 107 -2.76 8.90 0.86
CA TYR A 107 -1.61 8.74 1.75
C TYR A 107 -0.30 8.98 1.00
N ILE A 108 0.74 9.29 1.76
CA ILE A 108 2.12 9.06 1.36
C ILE A 108 2.48 7.63 1.80
N VAL A 109 2.78 6.75 0.86
CA VAL A 109 3.16 5.37 1.11
C VAL A 109 4.68 5.27 1.13
N LEU A 110 5.22 4.64 2.17
CA LEU A 110 6.64 4.29 2.31
C LEU A 110 6.79 2.77 2.24
N THR A 111 7.58 2.29 1.30
CA THR A 111 7.91 0.87 1.24
C THR A 111 9.00 0.55 2.27
N VAL A 112 8.69 -0.39 3.15
CA VAL A 112 9.58 -0.87 4.23
C VAL A 112 9.92 -2.33 3.96
N MET A 113 11.22 -2.65 4.01
CA MET A 113 11.77 -3.99 3.81
C MET A 113 12.69 -4.35 4.98
N THR A 114 13.12 -5.60 5.10
CA THR A 114 14.14 -5.95 6.10
C THR A 114 15.46 -5.20 5.84
N PRO A 115 16.21 -4.83 6.89
CA PRO A 115 17.51 -4.22 6.71
C PRO A 115 18.53 -5.23 6.20
N ASP A 116 19.24 -4.92 5.12
CA ASP A 116 20.34 -5.75 4.60
C ASP A 116 21.55 -5.80 5.54
N SER A 117 21.73 -4.73 6.33
CA SER A 117 22.79 -4.58 7.31
C SER A 117 22.44 -3.46 8.29
N LEU A 118 22.76 -3.64 9.57
CA LEU A 118 22.77 -2.54 10.52
C LEU A 118 24.10 -1.79 10.37
N GLN A 119 24.06 -0.51 10.03
CA GLN A 119 25.27 0.32 10.08
C GLN A 119 25.57 0.66 11.54
N GLY A 120 26.70 0.19 12.07
CA GLY A 120 27.24 0.63 13.35
C GLY A 120 27.08 -0.31 14.55
N GLY A 121 27.00 -1.62 14.33
CA GLY A 121 27.35 -2.58 15.38
C GLY A 121 28.87 -2.75 15.39
N ASP A 122 29.53 -2.35 16.47
CA ASP A 122 30.94 -2.66 16.74
C ASP A 122 31.17 -4.18 16.79
#